data_AF-A0A8T5U4C9-F1
#
_entry.id   AF-A0A8T5U4C9-F1
#
_cell.length_a   1.000
_cell.length_b   1.000
_cell.length_c   1.000
_cell.angle_alpha   90.00
_cell.angle_beta   90.00
_cell.angle_gamma   90.00
#
_symmetry.space_group_name_H-M   'P 1'
#
loop_
_entity.id
_entity.type
_entity.pdbx_description
1 polymer ?
#
loop_
_entity_poly.entity_id
_entity_poly.type
_entity_poly.pdbx_seq_one_letter_code
_entity_poly.pdbx_strand_id
1 'polypeptide(L)' 'MSELSIEEEFIITKLEKNGGKLNYKDLQILCQEEFEGVRLVLKKMKEKKIVNYEGVIPGYSAEIELNRKAYL' A
#
# COMPACT_ATOMS: atom_id res chain seq x y z
N MET A 1 -4.76 15.42 9.62
CA MET A 1 -4.16 14.44 8.70
C MET A 1 -3.28 13.55 9.55
N SER A 2 -3.45 12.23 9.52
CA SER A 2 -2.50 11.33 10.21
C SER A 2 -1.14 11.49 9.55
N GLU A 3 -0.08 11.71 10.31
CA GLU A 3 1.28 11.67 9.77
C GLU A 3 1.50 10.30 9.11
N LEU A 4 1.95 10.35 7.86
CA LEU A 4 2.35 9.17 7.11
C LEU A 4 3.77 8.80 7.52
N SER A 5 4.06 7.52 7.65
CA SER A 5 5.43 7.07 7.77
C SER A 5 6.13 7.08 6.40
N ILE A 6 7.46 7.03 6.40
CA ILE A 6 8.28 6.97 5.18
C ILE A 6 7.86 5.77 4.31
N GLU A 7 7.57 4.63 4.93
CA GLU A 7 7.12 3.42 4.23
C GLU A 7 5.73 3.60 3.61
N GLU A 8 4.82 4.30 4.31
CA GLU A 8 3.49 4.59 3.79
C GLU A 8 3.58 5.54 2.58
N GLU A 9 4.36 6.62 2.68
CA GLU A 9 4.64 7.55 1.57
C GLU A 9 5.25 6.86 0.35
N PHE A 10 6.18 5.93 0.60
CA PHE A 10 6.81 5.16 -0.45
C PHE A 10 5.79 4.28 -1.18
N ILE A 11 4.95 3.53 -0.45
CA ILE A 11 3.90 2.70 -1.05
C ILE A 11 2.92 3.54 -1.88
N ILE A 12 2.48 4.69 -1.35
CA ILE A 12 1.59 5.62 -2.07
C ILE A 12 2.23 6.03 -3.40
N THR A 13 3.49 6.48 -3.34
CA THR A 13 4.24 6.90 -4.54
C THR A 13 4.33 5.79 -5.58
N LYS A 14 4.56 4.53 -5.16
CA LYS A 14 4.60 3.39 -6.08
C LYS A 14 3.23 3.09 -6.67
N LEU A 15 2.16 3.13 -5.87
CA LEU A 15 0.80 2.93 -6.37
C LEU A 15 0.42 4.03 -7.36
N GLU A 16 0.67 5.31 -7.06
CA GLU A 16 0.38 6.44 -7.95
C GLU A 16 1.09 6.31 -9.31
N LYS A 17 2.38 5.98 -9.29
CA LYS A 17 3.16 5.75 -10.52
C LYS A 17 2.64 4.59 -11.38
N ASN A 18 1.83 3.69 -10.79
CA ASN A 18 1.20 2.57 -11.47
C ASN A 18 -0.33 2.74 -11.61
N GLY A 19 -0.83 3.98 -11.66
CA GLY A 19 -2.25 4.25 -11.91
C GLY A 19 -3.16 4.12 -10.68
N GLY A 20 -2.57 3.98 -9.49
CA GLY A 20 -3.26 3.79 -8.22
C GLY A 20 -3.58 2.35 -7.90
N LYS A 21 -3.07 1.38 -8.67
CA LYS A 21 -3.30 -0.05 -8.46
C LYS A 21 -2.06 -0.87 -8.74
N LEU A 22 -1.84 -1.91 -7.94
CA LEU A 22 -0.79 -2.89 -8.20
C LEU A 22 -1.11 -4.21 -7.50
N ASN A 23 -0.70 -5.34 -8.07
CA ASN A 23 -0.77 -6.58 -7.31
C ASN A 23 0.27 -6.59 -6.18
N TYR A 24 -0.02 -7.33 -5.11
CA TYR A 24 0.82 -7.38 -3.91
C TYR A 24 2.24 -7.89 -4.19
N LYS A 25 2.40 -8.86 -5.10
CA LYS A 25 3.72 -9.43 -5.42
C LYS A 25 4.65 -8.38 -6.03
N ASP A 26 4.16 -7.63 -7.00
CA ASP A 26 4.93 -6.58 -7.66
C ASP A 26 5.21 -5.44 -6.67
N LEU A 27 4.27 -5.13 -5.78
CA LEU A 27 4.44 -4.07 -4.79
C LEU A 27 5.51 -4.48 -3.78
N GLN A 28 5.48 -5.75 -3.35
CA GLN A 28 6.49 -6.30 -2.47
C GLN A 28 7.89 -6.23 -3.11
N ILE A 29 8.02 -6.58 -4.40
CA ILE A 29 9.31 -6.49 -5.11
C ILE A 29 9.82 -5.03 -5.16
N LEU A 30 8.93 -4.06 -5.35
CA LEU A 30 9.29 -2.64 -5.38
C LEU A 30 9.67 -2.08 -4.00
N CYS A 31 9.13 -2.65 -2.93
CA CYS A 31 9.38 -2.19 -1.56
C CYS A 31 10.55 -2.90 -0.87
N GLN A 32 10.88 -4.14 -1.25
CA GLN A 32 11.88 -4.95 -0.55
C GLN A 32 13.30 -4.37 -0.61
N GLU A 33 13.59 -3.47 -1.55
CA GLU A 33 14.88 -2.77 -1.64
C GLU A 33 14.99 -1.62 -0.62
N GLU A 34 13.87 -1.15 -0.07
CA GLU A 34 13.82 -0.01 0.84
C GLU A 34 13.47 -0.40 2.29
N PHE A 35 12.55 -1.34 2.47
CA PHE A 35 12.12 -1.77 3.81
C PHE A 35 11.47 -3.16 3.83
N GLU A 36 11.46 -3.77 5.01
CA GLU A 36 10.81 -5.05 5.27
C GLU A 36 9.38 -4.89 5.82
N GLY A 37 8.57 -5.95 5.74
CA GLY A 37 7.28 -5.98 6.43
C GLY A 37 6.13 -5.26 5.69
N VAL A 38 6.17 -5.21 4.36
CA VAL A 38 5.15 -4.59 3.48
C VAL A 38 3.71 -4.95 3.88
N ARG A 39 3.43 -6.20 4.26
CA ARG A 39 2.09 -6.63 4.71
C ARG A 39 1.60 -5.89 5.95
N LEU A 40 2.49 -5.61 6.90
CA LEU A 40 2.13 -4.91 8.12
C LEU A 40 1.85 -3.43 7.84
N VAL A 41 2.63 -2.82 6.95
CA VAL A 41 2.42 -1.44 6.50
C VAL A 41 1.07 -1.34 5.77
N LEU A 42 0.79 -2.25 4.83
CA LEU A 42 -0.49 -2.31 4.11
C LEU A 42 -1.68 -2.51 5.05
N LYS A 43 -1.55 -3.31 6.11
CA LYS A 43 -2.58 -3.46 7.15
C LYS A 43 -2.90 -2.12 7.81
N LYS A 44 -1.87 -1.40 8.28
CA LYS A 44 -2.03 -0.08 8.90
C LYS A 44 -2.64 0.92 7.93
N MET A 45 -2.18 0.94 6.69
CA MET A 45 -2.72 1.80 5.63
C MET A 45 -4.21 1.50 5.35
N LYS A 46 -4.61 0.22 5.34
CA LYS A 46 -6.01 -0.17 5.19
C LYS A 46 -6.88 0.29 6.37
N GLU A 47 -6.38 0.17 7.60
CA GLU A 47 -7.04 0.69 8.81
C GLU A 47 -7.21 2.22 8.73
N LYS A 48 -6.21 2.93 8.18
CA LYS A 48 -6.27 4.37 7.85
C LYS A 48 -7.15 4.70 6.63
N LYS A 49 -7.76 3.71 5.97
CA LYS A 49 -8.58 3.83 4.75
C LYS A 49 -7.84 4.40 3.53
N ILE A 50 -6.52 4.32 3.55
CA ILE A 50 -5.60 4.82 2.52
C ILE A 50 -5.54 3.88 1.30
N VAL A 51 -5.51 2.57 1.55
CA VAL A 51 -5.55 1.53 0.51
C VAL A 51 -6.72 0.59 0.75
N ASN A 52 -7.10 -0.13 -0.29
CA ASN A 52 -8.03 -1.23 -0.21
C ASN A 52 -7.45 -2.49 -0.87
N TYR A 53 -7.85 -3.64 -0.34
CA TYR A 53 -7.51 -4.98 -0.84
C TYR A 53 -8.41 -6.01 -0.15
N GLU A 54 -8.48 -7.24 -0.65
CA GLU A 54 -9.32 -8.29 -0.04
C GLU A 54 -8.70 -8.86 1.26
N GLY A 55 -9.53 -9.09 2.28
CA GLY A 55 -9.11 -9.68 3.56
C GLY A 55 -8.43 -8.70 4.53
N VAL A 56 -7.93 -9.21 5.66
CA VAL A 56 -7.24 -8.39 6.68
C VAL A 56 -5.79 -8.09 6.27
N ILE A 57 -5.11 -9.10 5.71
CA ILE A 57 -3.76 -9.06 5.18
C ILE A 57 -3.84 -9.42 3.70
N PRO A 58 -3.08 -8.77 2.81
CA PRO A 58 -3.10 -9.12 1.40
C PRO A 58 -2.61 -10.54 1.17
N GLY A 59 -3.42 -11.32 0.44
CA GLY A 59 -3.01 -12.59 -0.14
C GLY A 59 -1.95 -12.41 -1.22
N TYR A 60 -1.34 -13.52 -1.67
CA TYR A 60 -0.27 -13.48 -2.69
C TYR A 60 -0.71 -12.82 -4.00
N SER A 61 -1.96 -13.04 -4.41
CA SER A 61 -2.58 -12.49 -5.63
C SER A 61 -3.44 -11.26 -5.37
N ALA A 62 -3.37 -10.65 -4.18
CA ALA A 62 -4.23 -9.51 -3.86
C ALA A 62 -3.89 -8.30 -4.73
N GLU A 63 -4.93 -7.61 -5.21
CA GLU A 63 -4.79 -6.27 -5.81
C GLU A 63 -4.85 -5.22 -4.70
N ILE A 64 -3.87 -4.32 -4.68
CA ILE A 64 -3.79 -3.19 -3.76
C ILE A 64 -4.22 -1.94 -4.54
N GLU A 65 -5.26 -1.28 -4.06
CA GLU A 65 -5.83 -0.07 -4.67
C GLU A 65 -5.67 1.13 -3.73
N LEU A 66 -5.14 2.23 -4.26
CA LEU A 66 -5.04 3.50 -3.56
C LEU A 66 -6.41 4.19 -3.49
N ASN A 67 -6.87 4.48 -2.28
CA ASN A 67 -8.13 5.18 -2.07
C ASN A 67 -7.91 6.69 -2.14
N ARG A 68 -8.08 7.26 -3.33
CA ARG A 68 -7.82 8.70 -3.61
C ARG A 68 -8.65 9.67 -2.78
N LYS A 69 -9.77 9.23 -2.17
CA LYS A 69 -10.59 10.03 -1.26
C LYS A 69 -10.00 10.19 0.14
N ALA A 70 -8.93 9.46 0.49
CA ALA A 70 -8.25 9.57 1.77
C ALA A 70 -7.16 10.66 1.79
N TYR A 71 -6.89 11.29 0.63
CA TYR A 71 -5.77 12.21 0.39
C TYR A 71 -6.20 13.62 -0.09
N LEU A 72 -7.50 13.83 -0.30
CA LEU A 72 -8.13 15.11 -0.67
C LEU A 72 -9.08 15.53 0.45
#